data_AF-A0A250VT13-F1
#
_entry.id   AF-A0A250VT13-F1
#
_cell.length_a   1.000
_cell.length_b   1.000
_cell.length_c   1.000
_cell.angle_alpha   90.00
_cell.angle_beta   90.00
_cell.angle_gamma   90.00
#
_symmetry.space_group_name_H-M   'P 1'
#
loop_
_entity.id
_entity.type
_entity.pdbx_description
1 polymer ?
#
loop_
_entity_poly.entity_id
_entity_poly.type
_entity_poly.pdbx_seq_one_letter_code
_entity_poly.pdbx_strand_id
1 'polypeptide(L)' 'MTFTSRDLRDQIVTATDASDGEYDVDAIVEEIVAAHGAVDIDTLDTDEFWAIVGKHATA' A
#
# COMPACT_ATOMS: atom_id res chain seq x y z
N MET A 1 -3.16 -1.44 -20.44
CA MET A 1 -2.94 -0.37 -19.45
C MET A 1 -1.86 -0.85 -18.52
N THR A 2 -0.74 -0.12 -18.40
CA THR A 2 0.36 -0.52 -17.53
C THR A 2 0.02 -0.06 -16.13
N PHE A 3 -0.13 -0.99 -15.19
CA PHE A 3 -0.22 -0.64 -13.78
C PHE A 3 1.10 0.01 -13.37
N THR A 4 1.05 1.16 -12.71
CA THR A 4 2.26 1.92 -12.35
C THR A 4 2.32 2.13 -10.85
N SER A 5 3.52 2.33 -10.31
CA SER A 5 3.73 2.60 -8.88
C SER A 5 2.93 3.82 -8.39
N ARG A 6 2.58 4.75 -9.29
CA ARG A 6 1.71 5.88 -8.97
C ARG A 6 0.26 5.48 -8.74
N ASP A 7 -0.24 4.51 -9.49
CA ASP A 7 -1.59 3.96 -9.33
C ASP A 7 -1.70 3.21 -8.00
N LEU A 8 -0.72 2.33 -7.73
CA LEU A 8 -0.56 1.66 -6.44
C LEU A 8 -0.52 2.65 -5.28
N ARG A 9 0.29 3.70 -5.39
CA ARG A 9 0.38 4.75 -4.35
C ARG A 9 -0.97 5.42 -4.11
N ASP A 10 -1.70 5.79 -5.16
CA ASP A 10 -2.99 6.48 -5.04
C ASP A 10 -4.05 5.62 -4.33
N GLN A 11 -4.07 4.32 -4.64
CA GLN A 11 -4.92 3.35 -3.96
C GLN A 11 -4.56 3.20 -2.48
N ILE A 12 -3.26 3.10 -2.15
CA ILE A 12 -2.80 3.01 -0.77
C ILE A 12 -3.15 4.26 0.01
N VAL A 13 -2.90 5.46 -0.56
CA VAL A 13 -3.29 6.73 0.07
C VAL A 13 -4.78 6.71 0.39
N THR A 14 -5.64 6.35 -0.58
CA THR A 14 -7.09 6.32 -0.38
C THR A 14 -7.51 5.33 0.71
N ALA A 15 -6.87 4.15 0.77
CA ALA A 15 -7.15 3.14 1.79
C ALA A 15 -6.68 3.59 3.19
N THR A 16 -5.50 4.22 3.28
CA THR A 16 -4.95 4.73 4.54
C THR A 16 -5.64 6.00 5.03
N ASP A 17 -6.12 6.86 4.13
CA ASP A 17 -6.87 8.09 4.44
C ASP A 17 -8.23 7.76 5.08
N ALA A 18 -8.84 6.64 4.69
CA ALA A 18 -10.03 6.12 5.36
C ALA A 18 -9.76 5.54 6.76
N SER A 19 -8.49 5.33 7.12
CA SER A 19 -8.05 4.77 8.40
C SER A 19 -7.55 5.87 9.33
N ASP A 20 -7.87 5.77 10.61
CA ASP A 20 -7.41 6.74 11.62
C ASP A 20 -5.94 6.43 11.97
N GLY A 21 -4.98 7.15 11.36
CA GLY A 21 -3.55 6.98 11.62
C GLY A 21 -2.65 7.67 10.59
N GLU A 22 -1.38 7.86 10.94
CA GLU A 22 -0.34 8.28 9.99
C GLU A 22 0.39 7.03 9.47
N TYR A 23 0.54 6.93 8.15
CA TYR A 23 1.15 5.76 7.50
C TYR A 23 2.21 6.22 6.51
N ASP A 24 3.37 5.55 6.50
CA ASP A 24 4.41 5.85 5.53
C ASP A 24 4.10 5.18 4.19
N VAL A 25 3.28 5.85 3.38
CA VAL A 25 2.80 5.33 2.09
C VAL A 25 3.95 5.02 1.14
N ASP A 26 5.01 5.83 1.13
CA ASP A 26 6.18 5.55 0.27
C ASP A 26 6.85 4.23 0.69
N ALA A 27 7.06 4.01 2.00
CA ALA A 27 7.61 2.73 2.50
C ALA A 27 6.71 1.52 2.17
N ILE A 28 5.38 1.67 2.31
CA ILE A 28 4.40 0.62 1.99
C ILE A 28 4.45 0.29 0.49
N VAL A 29 4.46 1.30 -0.38
CA VAL A 29 4.57 1.12 -1.83
C VAL A 29 5.89 0.43 -2.19
N GLU A 30 7.01 0.86 -1.61
CA GLU A 30 8.31 0.24 -1.86
C GLU A 30 8.34 -1.24 -1.44
N GLU A 31 7.77 -1.58 -0.29
CA GLU A 31 7.70 -2.97 0.19
C GLU A 31 6.82 -3.84 -0.70
N ILE A 32 5.63 -3.34 -1.10
CA ILE A 32 4.73 -4.07 -2.02
C ILE A 32 5.39 -4.25 -3.39
N VAL A 33 6.05 -3.22 -3.92
CA VAL A 33 6.75 -3.30 -5.21
C VAL A 33 7.94 -4.25 -5.12
N ALA A 34 8.66 -4.30 -4.00
CA ALA A 34 9.77 -5.21 -3.80
C ALA A 34 9.32 -6.68 -3.67
N ALA A 35 8.20 -6.93 -3.00
CA ALA A 35 7.71 -8.29 -2.74
C ALA A 35 6.87 -8.86 -3.89
N HIS A 36 5.97 -8.07 -4.47
CA HIS A 36 4.98 -8.51 -5.47
C HIS A 36 5.16 -7.85 -6.84
N GLY A 37 5.88 -6.73 -6.90
CA GLY A 37 5.95 -5.87 -8.09
C GLY A 37 4.89 -4.76 -8.06
N ALA A 38 4.84 -3.95 -9.12
CA ALA A 38 3.79 -2.94 -9.28
C ALA A 38 2.46 -3.62 -9.63
N VAL A 39 1.80 -4.18 -8.62
CA VAL A 39 0.49 -4.83 -8.69
C VAL A 39 -0.57 -3.98 -8.01
N ASP A 40 -1.84 -4.27 -8.29
CA ASP A 40 -3.00 -3.56 -7.74
C ASP A 40 -3.28 -4.05 -6.30
N ILE A 41 -3.69 -3.17 -5.38
CA ILE A 41 -3.95 -3.60 -3.99
C ILE A 41 -5.10 -4.60 -3.90
N ASP A 42 -6.03 -4.58 -4.87
CA ASP A 42 -7.13 -5.54 -4.97
C ASP A 42 -6.65 -6.96 -5.34
N THR A 43 -5.43 -7.07 -5.88
CA THR A 43 -4.81 -8.38 -6.15
C THR A 43 -4.07 -8.96 -4.94
N LEU A 44 -3.74 -8.11 -3.96
CA LEU A 44 -3.19 -8.53 -2.67
C LEU A 44 -4.34 -8.96 -1.75
N ASP A 45 -4.04 -9.91 -0.88
CA ASP A 45 -5.00 -10.25 0.17
C ASP A 45 -5.13 -9.07 1.14
N THR A 46 -6.37 -8.69 1.48
CA THR A 46 -6.64 -7.55 2.35
C THR A 46 -5.91 -7.67 3.70
N ASP A 47 -5.84 -8.88 4.28
CA ASP A 47 -5.12 -9.10 5.55
C ASP A 47 -3.60 -8.93 5.38
N GLU A 48 -3.05 -9.38 4.25
CA GLU A 48 -1.62 -9.21 3.94
C GLU A 48 -1.28 -7.74 3.73
N PHE A 49 -2.12 -7.01 2.99
CA PHE A 49 -1.98 -5.57 2.79
C PHE A 49 -2.01 -4.82 4.12
N TRP A 50 -3.02 -5.06 4.97
CA TRP A 50 -3.09 -4.41 6.29
C TRP A 50 -1.95 -4.82 7.22
N ALA A 51 -1.40 -6.03 7.10
CA ALA A 51 -0.22 -6.43 7.85
C ALA A 51 1.05 -5.67 7.43
N ILE A 52 1.20 -5.35 6.14
CA ILE A 52 2.27 -4.48 5.62
C ILE A 52 2.03 -3.05 6.10
N VAL A 53 0.84 -2.49 5.85
CA VAL A 53 0.48 -1.12 6.26
C VAL A 53 0.68 -0.92 7.76
N GLY A 54 0.24 -1.87 8.58
CA GLY A 54 0.39 -1.81 10.03
C GLY A 54 1.83 -1.87 10.54
N LYS A 55 2.78 -2.46 9.78
CA LYS A 55 4.21 -2.40 10.11
C LYS A 55 4.82 -1.01 9.87
N HIS A 56 4.29 -0.29 8.89
CA HIS A 56 4.73 1.05 8.48
C HIS A 56 3.82 2.17 9.02
N ALA A 57 2.97 1.85 10.00
CA ALA A 57 2.20 2.86 10.72
C ALA A 57 3.15 3.72 11.56
N THR A 58 3.12 5.03 11.33
CA THR A 58 3.89 6.02 12.08
C THR A 58 2.98 6.58 13.17
N ALA A 59 3.36 6.40 14.44
CA ALA A 59 2.59 6.84 15.60
C ALA A 59 2.79 8.31 15.95
#